data_AF-A0A5A7N0Q0-F1
#
_entry.id   AF-A0A5A7N0Q0-F1
#
_cell.length_a   1.000
_cell.length_b   1.000
_cell.length_c   1.000
_cell.angle_alpha   90.00
_cell.angle_beta   90.00
_cell.angle_gamma   90.00
#
_symmetry.space_group_name_H-M   'P 1'
#
loop_
_entity.id
_entity.type
_entity.pdbx_description
1 polymer ?
#
loop_
_entity_poly.entity_id
_entity_poly.type
_entity_poly.pdbx_seq_one_letter_code
_entity_poly.pdbx_strand_id
1 'polypeptide(L)'
;MIWRGPMVASAVTQLLGDVNWGALDVLVVDMPPGTGDAQLTLSQRVPLKGAVIVSTPQDIALIDARKGLAMFEKVDVPVFGIIENMSYFLCPSCGERSDIFGHGGARETAANLGADFLGEVPLHMRIRETSDQGTPISASAPESPQAQAYLDIAKAIAARLQQADKKGPTIRID
;
A
#
# COMPACT_ATOMS: atom_id res chain seq x y z
N MET A 1 -18.17 -13.92 9.84
CA MET A 1 -19.13 -13.34 8.87
C MET A 1 -18.51 -13.45 7.48
N ILE A 2 -19.16 -14.09 6.50
CA ILE A 2 -18.61 -14.24 5.13
C ILE A 2 -19.18 -13.13 4.25
N TRP A 3 -18.31 -12.25 3.77
CA TRP A 3 -18.69 -11.17 2.85
C TRP A 3 -18.66 -11.70 1.41
N ARG A 4 -19.73 -11.47 0.64
CA ARG A 4 -19.85 -11.86 -0.78
C ARG A 4 -19.66 -10.63 -1.67
N GLY A 5 -19.23 -10.82 -2.92
CA GLY A 5 -18.92 -9.74 -3.88
C GLY A 5 -19.91 -8.56 -3.89
N PRO A 6 -21.23 -8.78 -4.04
CA PRO A 6 -22.21 -7.70 -4.02
C PRO A 6 -22.27 -6.91 -2.70
N MET A 7 -22.06 -7.57 -1.56
CA MET A 7 -22.03 -6.90 -0.25
C MET A 7 -20.78 -6.04 -0.10
N VAL A 8 -19.63 -6.52 -0.59
CA VAL A 8 -18.39 -5.74 -0.62
C VAL A 8 -18.55 -4.51 -1.51
N ALA A 9 -19.12 -4.68 -2.71
CA ALA A 9 -19.35 -3.58 -3.63
C ALA A 9 -20.29 -2.51 -3.05
N SER A 10 -21.38 -2.95 -2.39
CA SER A 10 -22.31 -2.06 -1.71
C SER A 10 -21.62 -1.29 -0.57
N ALA A 11 -20.83 -1.98 0.25
CA ALA A 11 -20.14 -1.34 1.36
C ALA A 11 -19.07 -0.34 0.89
N VAL A 12 -18.32 -0.66 -0.16
CA VAL A 12 -17.37 0.29 -0.78
C VAL A 12 -18.10 1.52 -1.30
N THR A 13 -19.25 1.33 -1.97
CA THR A 13 -20.07 2.45 -2.48
C THR A 13 -20.58 3.32 -1.33
N GLN A 14 -21.12 2.71 -0.28
CA GLN A 14 -21.60 3.41 0.91
C GLN A 14 -20.47 4.16 1.64
N LEU A 15 -19.29 3.55 1.78
CA LEU A 15 -18.14 4.19 2.42
C LEU A 15 -17.65 5.42 1.65
N LEU A 16 -17.79 5.44 0.33
CA LEU A 16 -17.36 6.54 -0.52
C LEU A 16 -18.42 7.63 -0.70
N GLY A 17 -19.71 7.27 -0.69
CA GLY A 17 -20.83 8.18 -0.93
C GLY A 17 -21.52 8.70 0.33
N ASP A 18 -21.68 7.87 1.36
CA ASP A 18 -22.57 8.14 2.49
C ASP A 18 -21.82 8.56 3.76
N VAL A 19 -20.49 8.52 3.74
CA VAL A 19 -19.63 8.99 4.84
C VAL A 19 -19.25 10.43 4.59
N ASN A 20 -19.49 11.30 5.58
CA ASN A 20 -19.01 12.67 5.55
C ASN A 20 -17.52 12.74 5.90
N TRP A 21 -16.66 12.60 4.89
CA TRP A 21 -15.21 12.72 5.01
C TRP A 21 -14.71 14.14 5.29
N GLY A 22 -15.55 15.16 5.07
CA GLY A 22 -15.15 16.56 5.14
C GLY A 22 -14.18 16.97 4.04
N ALA A 23 -13.42 18.05 4.27
CA ALA A 23 -12.36 18.48 3.37
C ALA A 23 -11.09 17.65 3.64
N LEU A 24 -10.61 16.93 2.63
CA LEU A 24 -9.39 16.12 2.68
C LEU A 24 -8.52 16.41 1.46
N ASP A 25 -7.20 16.47 1.67
CA ASP A 25 -6.22 16.50 0.59
C ASP A 25 -5.98 15.10 0.00
N VAL A 26 -6.02 14.07 0.86
CA VAL A 26 -5.73 12.68 0.51
C VAL A 26 -6.65 11.74 1.27
N LEU A 27 -7.23 10.77 0.56
CA LEU A 27 -7.92 9.62 1.14
C LEU A 27 -7.14 8.35 0.79
N VAL A 28 -6.58 7.68 1.81
CA VAL A 28 -5.91 6.39 1.65
C VAL A 28 -6.93 5.29 1.88
N VAL A 29 -7.06 4.38 0.92
CA VAL A 29 -7.97 3.23 1.02
C VAL A 29 -7.15 1.97 1.22
N ASP A 30 -7.29 1.33 2.38
CA ASP A 30 -6.70 0.01 2.63
C ASP A 30 -7.57 -1.07 2.01
N MET A 31 -6.99 -1.79 1.04
CA MET A 31 -7.72 -2.75 0.22
C MET A 31 -7.54 -4.16 0.76
N PRO A 32 -8.56 -5.03 0.68
CA PRO A 32 -8.37 -6.44 0.99
C PRO A 32 -7.26 -7.03 0.10
N PRO A 33 -6.56 -8.09 0.55
CA PRO A 33 -5.49 -8.69 -0.24
C PRO A 33 -6.02 -9.28 -1.57
N GLY A 34 -5.11 -9.42 -2.53
CA GLY A 34 -5.39 -10.03 -3.84
C GLY A 34 -5.95 -9.06 -4.88
N THR A 35 -6.72 -9.60 -5.83
CA THR A 35 -7.27 -8.85 -6.99
C THR A 35 -8.77 -9.13 -7.16
N GLY A 36 -9.52 -9.05 -6.06
CA GLY A 36 -10.94 -9.41 -6.01
C GLY A 36 -11.89 -8.29 -6.44
N ASP A 37 -13.18 -8.51 -6.16
CA ASP A 37 -14.26 -7.60 -6.54
C ASP A 37 -14.16 -6.21 -5.91
N ALA A 38 -13.51 -6.09 -4.74
CA ALA A 38 -13.36 -4.81 -4.03
C ALA A 38 -12.55 -3.81 -4.86
N GLN A 39 -11.40 -4.27 -5.39
CA GLN A 39 -10.48 -3.44 -6.16
C GLN A 39 -11.09 -3.00 -7.48
N LEU A 40 -11.76 -3.93 -8.18
CA LEU A 40 -12.47 -3.64 -9.42
C LEU A 40 -13.65 -2.68 -9.18
N THR A 41 -14.43 -2.89 -8.12
CA THR A 41 -15.52 -1.98 -7.79
C THR A 41 -14.99 -0.59 -7.48
N LEU A 42 -13.92 -0.49 -6.68
CA LEU A 42 -13.35 0.80 -6.31
C LEU A 42 -12.86 1.58 -7.54
N SER A 43 -12.10 0.93 -8.43
CA SER A 43 -11.57 1.58 -9.64
C SER A 43 -12.66 2.00 -10.63
N GLN A 44 -13.80 1.30 -10.65
CA GLN A 44 -14.96 1.65 -11.48
C GLN A 44 -15.84 2.75 -10.87
N ARG A 45 -15.89 2.86 -9.55
CA ARG A 45 -16.79 3.79 -8.85
C ARG A 45 -16.16 5.14 -8.58
N VAL A 46 -14.87 5.16 -8.29
CA VAL A 46 -14.16 6.39 -7.91
C VAL A 46 -12.87 6.49 -8.72
N PRO A 47 -12.52 7.69 -9.19
CA PRO A 47 -11.20 7.88 -9.74
C PRO A 47 -10.10 7.69 -8.71
N LEU A 48 -9.29 6.67 -8.94
CA LEU A 48 -8.07 6.50 -8.17
C LEU A 48 -6.96 7.34 -8.78
N LYS A 49 -6.34 8.18 -7.96
CA LYS A 49 -5.12 8.93 -8.33
C LYS A 49 -3.93 8.01 -8.57
N GLY A 50 -3.87 6.92 -7.83
CA GLY A 50 -2.94 5.84 -8.05
C GLY A 50 -3.07 4.76 -6.99
N ALA A 51 -2.29 3.69 -7.18
CA ALA A 51 -2.19 2.56 -6.27
C ALA A 51 -0.74 2.34 -5.83
N VAL A 52 -0.58 1.76 -4.64
CA VAL A 52 0.71 1.32 -4.11
C VAL A 52 0.60 -0.16 -3.80
N ILE A 53 1.56 -0.95 -4.26
CA ILE A 53 1.59 -2.39 -4.01
C ILE A 53 2.51 -2.66 -2.83
N VAL A 54 2.03 -3.40 -1.83
CA VAL A 54 2.84 -3.86 -0.70
C VAL A 54 3.00 -5.36 -0.82
N SER A 55 4.24 -5.85 -0.76
CA SER A 55 4.53 -7.28 -0.78
C SER A 55 5.71 -7.59 0.13
N THR A 56 5.97 -8.88 0.34
CA THR A 56 7.14 -9.38 1.05
C THR A 56 8.10 -10.03 0.04
N PRO A 57 9.40 -10.20 0.35
CA PRO A 57 10.39 -10.61 -0.65
C PRO A 57 10.21 -12.04 -1.22
N GLN A 58 9.35 -12.87 -0.63
CA GLN A 58 9.12 -14.26 -1.06
C GLN A 58 8.37 -14.34 -2.40
N ASP A 59 8.78 -15.28 -3.25
CA ASP A 59 8.15 -15.52 -4.56
C ASP A 59 6.63 -15.68 -4.51
N ILE A 60 6.11 -16.35 -3.48
CA ILE A 60 4.66 -16.56 -3.33
C ILE A 60 3.90 -15.24 -3.12
N ALA A 61 4.46 -14.30 -2.36
CA ALA A 61 3.88 -12.99 -2.14
C ALA A 61 4.02 -12.09 -3.37
N LEU A 62 5.12 -12.26 -4.13
CA LEU A 62 5.37 -11.51 -5.36
C LEU A 62 4.43 -11.91 -6.51
N ILE A 63 3.90 -13.14 -6.50
CA ILE A 63 2.86 -13.56 -7.47
C ILE A 63 1.62 -12.67 -7.33
N ASP A 64 1.21 -12.34 -6.10
CA ASP A 64 0.03 -11.50 -5.88
C ASP A 64 0.33 -10.02 -6.18
N ALA A 65 1.55 -9.56 -5.92
CA ALA A 65 1.99 -8.22 -6.34
C ALA A 65 1.93 -8.04 -7.86
N ARG A 66 2.41 -9.03 -8.63
CA ARG A 66 2.33 -9.07 -10.10
C ARG A 66 0.90 -9.02 -10.61
N LYS A 67 -0.01 -9.79 -10.00
CA LYS A 67 -1.44 -9.76 -10.35
C LYS A 67 -2.07 -8.41 -10.02
N GLY A 68 -1.74 -7.83 -8.87
CA GLY A 68 -2.21 -6.52 -8.44
C GLY A 68 -1.84 -5.42 -9.43
N LEU A 69 -0.57 -5.38 -9.85
CA LEU A 69 -0.09 -4.44 -10.87
C LEU A 69 -0.88 -4.58 -12.18
N ALA A 70 -0.95 -5.81 -12.71
CA ALA A 70 -1.65 -6.08 -13.97
C ALA A 70 -3.15 -5.77 -13.91
N MET A 71 -3.79 -5.88 -12.74
CA MET A 71 -5.18 -5.50 -12.55
C MET A 71 -5.34 -3.98 -12.62
N PHE A 72 -4.52 -3.20 -11.90
CA PHE A 72 -4.59 -1.74 -11.91
C PHE A 72 -4.27 -1.14 -13.29
N GLU A 73 -3.33 -1.73 -14.04
CA GLU A 73 -3.07 -1.35 -15.44
C GLU A 73 -4.32 -1.52 -16.31
N LYS A 74 -5.05 -2.64 -16.17
CA LYS A 74 -6.27 -2.91 -16.96
C LYS A 74 -7.43 -1.96 -16.68
N VAL A 75 -7.44 -1.34 -15.49
CA VAL A 75 -8.46 -0.35 -15.10
C VAL A 75 -7.93 1.08 -15.14
N ASP A 76 -6.82 1.30 -15.85
CA ASP A 76 -6.21 2.62 -16.06
C ASP A 76 -5.86 3.37 -14.77
N VAL A 77 -5.51 2.66 -13.70
CA VAL A 77 -5.06 3.24 -12.42
C VAL A 77 -3.53 3.27 -12.38
N PRO A 78 -2.90 4.45 -12.26
CA PRO A 78 -1.44 4.54 -12.16
C PRO A 78 -0.93 3.80 -10.93
N VAL A 79 0.08 2.95 -11.07
CA VAL A 79 0.76 2.35 -9.91
C VAL A 79 1.98 3.19 -9.59
N PHE A 80 1.99 3.79 -8.40
CA PHE A 80 3.08 4.65 -7.93
C PHE A 80 4.33 3.86 -7.57
N GLY A 81 4.19 2.56 -7.29
CA GLY A 81 5.32 1.66 -7.09
C GLY A 81 5.01 0.55 -6.09
N ILE A 82 6.08 -0.18 -5.76
CA ILE A 82 6.05 -1.35 -4.89
C ILE A 82 6.88 -1.07 -3.62
N ILE A 83 6.35 -1.47 -2.48
CA ILE A 83 7.02 -1.47 -1.18
C ILE A 83 7.36 -2.91 -0.79
N GLU A 84 8.59 -3.15 -0.34
CA GLU A 84 9.00 -4.42 0.28
C GLU A 84 8.83 -4.37 1.79
N ASN A 85 7.78 -5.01 2.31
CA ASN A 85 7.58 -5.18 3.73
C ASN A 85 8.34 -6.42 4.25
N MET A 86 8.71 -6.40 5.53
CA MET A 86 9.48 -7.48 6.18
C MET A 86 10.75 -7.87 5.41
N SER A 87 11.43 -6.87 4.83
CA SER A 87 12.55 -7.06 3.88
C SER A 87 13.80 -7.67 4.53
N TYR A 88 14.06 -7.34 5.79
CA TYR A 88 15.16 -7.91 6.57
C TYR A 88 14.87 -7.77 8.06
N PHE A 89 15.56 -8.57 8.87
CA PHE A 89 15.57 -8.47 10.33
C PHE A 89 16.94 -7.98 10.80
N LEU A 90 16.97 -6.95 11.67
CA LEU A 90 18.17 -6.53 12.37
C LEU A 90 18.10 -7.07 13.80
N CYS A 91 19.05 -7.92 14.16
CA CYS A 91 19.14 -8.47 15.50
C CYS A 91 19.40 -7.35 16.51
N PRO A 92 18.50 -7.12 17.49
CA PRO A 92 18.70 -6.05 18.47
C PRO A 92 19.87 -6.32 19.42
N SER A 93 20.33 -7.57 19.53
CA SER A 93 21.40 -7.97 20.45
C SER A 93 22.80 -7.89 19.84
N CYS A 94 22.96 -8.20 18.55
CA CYS A 94 24.27 -8.22 17.89
C CYS A 94 24.37 -7.30 16.66
N GLY A 95 23.28 -6.69 16.22
CA GLY A 95 23.24 -5.81 15.03
C GLY A 95 23.32 -6.56 13.70
N GLU A 96 23.41 -7.89 13.72
CA GLU A 96 23.46 -8.69 12.50
C GLU A 96 22.15 -8.57 11.70
N ARG A 97 22.29 -8.42 10.39
CA ARG A 97 21.18 -8.42 9.45
C ARG A 97 20.92 -9.83 8.95
N SER A 98 19.67 -10.25 8.99
CA SER A 98 19.21 -11.53 8.45
C SER A 98 18.03 -11.32 7.50
N ASP A 99 18.16 -11.81 6.28
CA ASP A 99 17.11 -11.75 5.27
C ASP A 99 16.20 -12.99 5.41
N ILE A 100 15.48 -13.08 6.54
CA ILE A 100 14.71 -14.27 6.99
C ILE A 100 13.73 -14.76 5.91
N PHE A 101 13.20 -13.83 5.11
CA PHE A 101 12.20 -14.08 4.09
C PHE A 101 12.75 -13.92 2.67
N GLY A 102 14.07 -13.85 2.51
CA GLY A 102 14.73 -13.31 1.32
C GLY A 102 14.78 -11.79 1.36
N HIS A 103 15.32 -11.19 0.30
CA HIS A 103 15.46 -9.73 0.18
C HIS A 103 15.50 -9.32 -1.29
N GLY A 104 14.91 -8.17 -1.61
CA GLY A 104 15.03 -7.53 -2.92
C GLY A 104 14.08 -8.08 -3.98
N GLY A 105 13.29 -9.11 -3.69
CA GLY A 105 12.34 -9.69 -4.62
C GLY A 105 11.28 -8.71 -5.11
N ALA A 106 10.83 -7.78 -4.26
CA ALA A 106 9.90 -6.73 -4.67
C ALA A 106 10.58 -5.64 -5.51
N ARG A 107 11.86 -5.33 -5.23
CA ARG A 107 12.67 -4.40 -6.03
C ARG A 107 12.92 -4.93 -7.43
N GLU A 108 13.31 -6.20 -7.55
CA GLU A 108 13.48 -6.87 -8.83
C GLU A 108 12.16 -6.97 -9.60
N THR A 109 11.07 -7.31 -8.90
CA THR A 109 9.73 -7.35 -9.49
C THR A 109 9.31 -5.97 -10.01
N ALA A 110 9.57 -4.90 -9.26
CA ALA A 110 9.29 -3.53 -9.71
C ALA A 110 10.06 -3.20 -11.00
N ALA A 111 11.36 -3.47 -11.03
CA ALA A 111 12.20 -3.25 -12.21
C ALA A 111 11.72 -4.04 -13.43
N ASN A 112 11.38 -5.31 -13.26
CA ASN A 112 10.91 -6.18 -14.35
C ASN A 112 9.57 -5.75 -14.95
N LEU A 113 8.73 -5.05 -14.17
CA LEU A 113 7.42 -4.59 -14.59
C LEU A 113 7.42 -3.10 -14.96
N GLY A 114 8.57 -2.43 -14.93
CA GLY A 114 8.66 -0.99 -15.20
C GLY A 114 7.97 -0.13 -14.15
N ALA A 115 7.80 -0.65 -12.92
CA ALA A 115 7.25 0.08 -11.78
C ALA A 115 8.37 0.61 -10.87
N ASP A 116 8.06 1.65 -10.11
CA ASP A 116 9.01 2.20 -9.14
C ASP A 116 9.13 1.32 -7.89
N PHE A 117 10.33 1.31 -7.30
CA PHE A 117 10.53 0.79 -5.96
C PHE A 117 10.48 1.94 -4.96
N LEU A 118 9.51 1.91 -4.04
CA LEU A 118 9.26 3.01 -3.11
C LEU A 118 10.08 2.91 -1.82
N GLY A 119 10.55 1.72 -1.49
CA GLY A 119 11.36 1.47 -0.30
C GLY A 119 11.09 0.12 0.34
N GLU A 120 11.80 -0.14 1.41
CA GLU A 120 11.70 -1.36 2.20
C GLU A 120 11.47 -1.05 3.68
N VAL A 121 10.71 -1.92 4.34
CA VAL A 121 10.42 -1.83 5.77
C VAL A 121 10.98 -3.08 6.47
N PRO A 122 11.77 -2.93 7.54
CA PRO A 122 12.34 -4.06 8.25
C PRO A 122 11.29 -4.82 9.06
N LEU A 123 11.52 -6.12 9.24
CA LEU A 123 10.86 -6.91 10.28
C LEU A 123 11.47 -6.53 11.63
N HIS A 124 10.75 -5.78 12.46
CA HIS A 124 11.27 -5.28 13.74
C HIS A 124 10.23 -5.33 14.86
N MET A 125 10.65 -5.81 16.04
CA MET A 125 9.74 -6.03 17.19
C MET A 125 8.98 -4.77 17.61
N ARG A 126 9.68 -3.63 17.68
CA ARG A 126 9.03 -2.35 18.03
C ARG A 126 7.92 -1.96 17.05
N ILE A 127 8.02 -2.29 15.76
CA ILE A 127 6.96 -1.99 14.78
C ILE A 127 5.70 -2.77 15.16
N ARG A 128 5.83 -4.07 15.44
CA ARG A 128 4.72 -4.93 15.88
C ARG A 128 4.13 -4.44 17.20
N GLU A 129 4.96 -4.27 18.23
CA GLU A 129 4.50 -3.93 19.58
C GLU A 129 3.76 -2.60 19.64
N THR A 130 4.31 -1.57 18.98
CA THR A 130 3.69 -0.23 18.97
C THR A 130 2.40 -0.20 18.14
N SER A 131 2.34 -0.97 17.04
CA SER A 131 1.11 -1.16 16.26
C SER A 131 0.04 -1.92 17.05
N ASP A 132 0.40 -3.01 17.74
CA ASP A 132 -0.49 -3.81 18.58
C ASP A 132 -1.06 -2.98 19.76
N GLN A 133 -0.29 -2.01 20.25
CA GLN A 133 -0.71 -1.06 21.29
C GLN A 133 -1.55 0.11 20.75
N GLY A 134 -1.76 0.20 19.43
CA GLY A 134 -2.54 1.26 18.80
C GLY A 134 -1.80 2.60 18.65
N THR A 135 -0.49 2.65 18.88
CA THR A 135 0.34 3.85 18.69
C THR A 135 1.52 3.54 17.77
N PRO A 136 1.35 3.56 16.44
CA PRO A 136 2.35 3.09 15.47
C PRO A 136 3.74 3.71 15.67
N ILE A 137 4.78 3.03 15.15
CA ILE A 137 6.17 3.45 15.33
C ILE A 137 6.45 4.89 14.84
N SER A 138 5.74 5.33 13.80
CA SER A 138 5.83 6.70 13.26
C SER A 138 5.33 7.77 14.23
N ALA A 139 4.41 7.43 15.13
CA ALA A 139 3.90 8.32 16.16
C ALA A 139 4.66 8.18 17.48
N SER A 140 4.99 6.95 17.88
CA SER A 140 5.64 6.66 19.17
C SER A 140 7.15 6.90 19.17
N ALA A 141 7.82 6.79 18.02
CA ALA A 141 9.26 7.01 17.88
C ALA A 141 9.62 7.57 16.49
N PRO A 142 9.21 8.82 16.18
CA PRO A 142 9.34 9.40 14.84
C PRO A 142 10.78 9.50 14.33
N GLU A 143 11.76 9.63 15.23
CA GLU A 143 13.19 9.71 14.87
C GLU A 143 13.86 8.33 14.71
N SER A 144 13.12 7.24 14.94
CA SER A 144 13.69 5.89 14.81
C SER A 144 13.94 5.53 13.34
N PRO A 145 14.96 4.71 13.03
CA PRO A 145 15.21 4.25 11.65
C PRO A 145 13.98 3.59 11.01
N GLN A 146 13.18 2.88 11.81
CA GLN A 146 11.95 2.22 11.38
C GLN A 146 10.88 3.24 10.98
N ALA A 147 10.69 4.29 11.77
CA ALA A 147 9.76 5.38 11.44
C ALA A 147 10.23 6.15 10.20
N GLN A 148 11.55 6.36 10.06
CA GLN A 148 12.11 7.06 8.90
C GLN A 148 11.85 6.30 7.59
N ALA A 149 11.92 4.96 7.59
CA ALA A 149 11.56 4.16 6.42
C ALA A 149 10.11 4.42 5.95
N TYR A 150 9.14 4.48 6.87
CA TYR A 150 7.76 4.85 6.53
C TYR A 150 7.64 6.29 6.03
N LEU A 151 8.35 7.23 6.65
CA LEU A 151 8.32 8.65 6.23
C LEU A 151 8.91 8.85 4.83
N ASP A 152 9.98 8.14 4.49
CA ASP A 152 10.62 8.24 3.18
C ASP A 152 9.71 7.66 2.08
N ILE A 153 9.07 6.52 2.36
CA ILE A 153 8.02 5.96 1.49
C ILE A 153 6.86 6.95 1.32
N ALA A 154 6.38 7.55 2.42
CA ALA A 154 5.28 8.51 2.38
C ALA A 154 5.64 9.75 1.54
N LYS A 155 6.86 10.28 1.65
CA LYS A 155 7.36 11.37 0.81
C LYS A 155 7.42 10.98 -0.66
N ALA A 156 7.90 9.77 -0.97
CA ALA A 156 7.96 9.25 -2.33
C ALA A 156 6.56 9.11 -2.96
N ILE A 157 5.55 8.70 -2.17
CA ILE A 157 4.15 8.64 -2.58
C ILE A 157 3.58 10.05 -2.77
N ALA A 158 3.81 10.97 -1.82
CA ALA A 158 3.32 12.34 -1.88
C ALA A 158 3.84 13.10 -3.12
N ALA A 159 5.11 12.92 -3.46
CA ALA A 159 5.68 13.50 -4.68
C ALA A 159 4.98 12.99 -5.95
N ARG A 160 4.64 11.70 -6.00
CA ARG A 160 3.91 11.10 -7.13
C ARG A 160 2.45 11.52 -7.20
N LEU A 161 1.79 11.68 -6.04
CA LEU A 161 0.43 12.23 -5.96
C LEU A 161 0.34 13.64 -6.57
N GLN A 162 1.36 14.48 -6.34
CA GLN A 162 1.42 15.83 -6.90
C GLN A 162 1.66 15.83 -8.42
N GLN A 163 2.41 14.85 -8.93
CA GLN A 163 2.70 14.68 -10.36
C GLN A 163 1.58 13.95 -11.12
N ALA A 164 0.68 13.26 -10.41
CA ALA A 164 -0.42 12.51 -11.01
C ALA A 164 -1.49 13.45 -11.59
N ASP A 165 -1.26 13.84 -12.85
CA ASP A 165 -2.10 14.75 -13.64
C ASP A 165 -3.46 14.16 -14.06
N LYS A 166 -3.74 12.90 -13.74
CA LYS A 166 -5.10 12.36 -13.88
C LYS A 166 -6.02 13.11 -12.91
N LYS A 167 -6.72 14.14 -13.41
CA LYS A 167 -7.98 14.57 -12.81
C LYS A 167 -8.88 13.35 -12.83
N GLY A 168 -9.05 12.75 -11.66
CA GLY A 168 -10.08 11.76 -11.50
C GLY A 168 -11.43 12.29 -11.99
N PRO A 169 -12.33 11.48 -12.59
CA PRO A 169 -13.73 11.83 -12.77
C PRO A 169 -14.26 12.69 -11.61
N THR A 170 -14.73 13.89 -11.94
CA THR A 170 -15.39 14.73 -10.95
C THR A 170 -16.73 14.08 -10.62
N ILE A 171 -16.80 13.38 -9.49
CA ILE A 171 -18.05 12.81 -9.01
C ILE A 171 -18.79 13.93 -8.31
N ARG A 172 -19.78 14.51 -9.01
CA ARG A 172 -20.81 15.33 -8.38
C ARG A 172 -21.85 14.36 -7.83
N ILE A 173 -21.96 14.33 -6.51
CA ILE A 173 -23.10 13.74 -5.82
C ILE A 173 -24.04 14.93 -5.61
N ASP A 174 -25.07 14.98 -6.45
CA ASP A 174 -26.17 15.93 -6.30
C ASP A 174 -27.05 15.53 -5.09
#